data_AF-A0A6V8ERQ8-F1
#
_entry.id   AF-A0A6V8ERQ8-F1
#
_cell.length_a   1.000
_cell.length_b   1.000
_cell.length_c   1.000
_cell.angle_alpha   90.00
_cell.angle_beta   90.00
_cell.angle_gamma   90.00
#
_symmetry.space_group_name_H-M   'P 1'
#
loop_
_entity.id
_entity.type
_entity.pdbx_description
1 polymer ?
#
loop_
_entity_poly.entity_id
_entity_poly.type
_entity_poly.pdbx_seq_one_letter_code
_entity_poly.pdbx_strand_id
1 'polypeptide(L)' 'RFHGGNNAGHTVIVDNNTYKLHLIPSGIVYGKPISIIGNGVV' A
#
# COMPACT_ATOMS: atom_id res chain seq x y z
N ARG A 1 0.82 3.27 6.46
CA ARG A 1 1.66 4.32 5.83
C ARG A 1 1.76 5.48 6.81
N PHE A 2 2.93 6.07 7.04
CA PHE A 2 3.10 7.13 8.06
C PHE A 2 3.82 8.39 7.57
N HIS A 3 4.45 8.37 6.40
CA HIS A 3 5.09 9.51 5.76
C HIS A 3 5.04 9.36 4.22
N GLY A 4 5.42 10.40 3.48
CA GLY A 4 5.45 10.44 2.03
C GLY A 4 4.04 10.55 1.43
N GLY A 5 3.86 10.13 0.19
CA GLY A 5 2.59 10.29 -0.53
C GLY A 5 2.46 9.34 -1.70
N ASN A 6 1.73 9.75 -2.74
CA ASN A 6 1.68 9.00 -3.99
C ASN A 6 3.01 8.94 -4.77
N ASN A 7 4.07 9.56 -4.25
CA ASN A 7 5.44 9.49 -4.74
C ASN A 7 6.18 8.19 -4.38
N ALA A 8 5.62 7.35 -3.48
CA ALA A 8 6.16 6.01 -3.23
C ALA A 8 5.80 5.03 -4.37
N GLY A 9 6.51 3.91 -4.49
CA GLY A 9 6.21 2.85 -5.45
C GLY A 9 6.46 1.47 -4.85
N HIS A 10 5.39 0.73 -4.57
CA HIS A 10 5.44 -0.64 -4.07
C HIS A 10 4.79 -1.59 -5.07
N THR A 11 5.53 -2.59 -5.51
CA THR A 11 5.00 -3.68 -6.33
C THR A 11 4.83 -4.91 -5.43
N VAL A 12 3.63 -5.49 -5.44
CA VAL A 12 3.30 -6.73 -4.71
C VAL A 12 2.86 -7.77 -5.72
N ILE A 13 3.32 -9.01 -5.57
CA ILE A 13 2.92 -10.13 -6.42
C ILE A 13 2.28 -11.19 -5.52
N VAL A 14 1.01 -11.53 -5.78
CA VAL A 14 0.23 -12.55 -5.04
C VAL A 14 -0.58 -13.34 -6.05
N ASP A 15 -0.55 -14.67 -5.99
CA ASP A 15 -1.32 -15.57 -6.87
C ASP A 15 -1.21 -15.22 -8.37
N ASN A 16 0.02 -14.97 -8.84
CA ASN A 16 0.35 -14.50 -10.20
C ASN A 16 -0.25 -13.14 -10.59
N ASN A 17 -0.91 -12.42 -9.68
CA ASN A 17 -1.38 -11.06 -9.89
C ASN A 17 -0.33 -10.06 -9.42
N THR A 18 -0.06 -9.05 -10.25
CA THR A 18 0.86 -7.96 -9.94
C THR A 18 0.09 -6.70 -9.57
N TYR A 19 0.33 -6.18 -8.38
CA TYR A 19 -0.28 -4.96 -7.86
C TYR A 19 0.78 -3.87 -7.73
N LYS A 20 0.57 -2.73 -8.42
CA LYS A 20 1.42 -1.55 -8.30
C LYS A 20 0.72 -0.51 -7.44
N LEU A 21 1.29 -0.22 -6.28
CA LEU A 21 0.69 0.62 -5.24
C LEU A 21 1.57 1.84 -4.97
N HIS A 22 0.95 3.02 -4.98
CA HIS A 22 1.63 4.29 -4.71
C HIS A 22 1.29 4.86 -3.33
N LEU A 23 0.02 4.81 -2.92
CA LEU A 23 -0.46 5.45 -1.68
C LEU A 23 -1.02 4.44 -0.68
N ILE A 24 -1.85 3.51 -1.14
CA ILE A 24 -2.50 2.53 -0.30
C ILE A 24 -1.45 1.60 0.35
N PRO A 25 -1.56 1.27 1.65
CA PRO A 25 -0.69 0.27 2.28
C PRO A 25 -0.76 -1.09 1.57
N SER A 26 0.40 -1.72 1.34
CA SER A 26 0.51 -2.99 0.60
C SER A 26 -0.26 -4.17 1.21
N GLY A 27 -0.59 -4.09 2.50
CA GLY A 27 -1.38 -5.11 3.19
C GLY A 27 -2.81 -5.29 2.64
N ILE A 28 -3.31 -4.33 1.85
CA ILE A 28 -4.66 -4.35 1.27
C ILE A 28 -4.97 -5.64 0.49
N VAL A 29 -3.95 -6.30 -0.06
CA VAL A 29 -4.10 -7.52 -0.85
C VAL A 29 -4.44 -8.76 -0.01
N TYR A 30 -4.26 -8.73 1.32
CA TYR A 30 -4.39 -9.91 2.19
C TYR A 30 -5.72 -10.01 2.93
N GLY A 31 -6.65 -9.06 2.77
CA GLY A 31 -8.03 -9.07 3.30
C GLY A 31 -8.19 -8.99 4.83
N LYS A 32 -7.30 -9.60 5.59
CA LYS A 32 -7.27 -9.61 7.07
C LYS A 32 -6.70 -8.33 7.69
N PRO A 33 -5.54 -7.79 7.26
CA PRO A 33 -5.00 -6.58 7.89
C PRO A 33 -5.78 -5.34 7.48
N ILE A 34 -6.01 -4.44 8.45
CA ILE A 34 -6.65 -3.15 8.20
C ILE A 34 -5.61 -2.17 7.65
N SER A 35 -5.92 -1.56 6.51
CA SER A 35 -5.08 -0.52 5.91
C SER A 35 -5.29 0.82 6.60
N ILE A 36 -4.23 1.39 7.17
CA ILE A 36 -4.24 2.71 7.81
C ILE A 36 -3.27 3.66 7.10
N ILE A 37 -3.78 4.85 6.74
CA ILE A 37 -3.01 5.99 6.26
C ILE A 37 -2.92 6.99 7.41
N GLY A 38 -1.71 7.15 7.97
CA GLY A 38 -1.45 8.08 9.07
C GLY A 38 -1.37 9.53 8.59
N ASN A 39 -1.50 10.47 9.52
CA ASN A 39 -1.54 11.92 9.28
C ASN A 39 -0.26 12.51 8.66
N GLY A 40 0.87 11.80 8.71
CA GLY A 40 2.11 12.24 8.07
C GLY A 40 2.19 11.99 6.57
N VAL A 41 1.14 11.40 5.97
CA VAL A 41 1.04 11.14 4.52
C VAL A 41 0.43 12.36 3.82
N VAL A 42 0.98 12.72 2.65
CA VAL A 42 0.58 13.84 1.79
C VAL A 42 0.14 13.40 0.40
#